data_AF-A0A8H3DIU3-F1
#
_entry.id   AF-A0A8H3DIU3-F1
#
_cell.length_a   1.000
_cell.length_b   1.000
_cell.length_c   1.000
_cell.angle_alpha   90.00
_cell.angle_beta   90.00
_cell.angle_gamma   90.00
#
_symmetry.space_group_name_H-M   'P 1'
#
loop_
_entity.id
_entity.type
_entity.pdbx_description
1 polymer ?
#
loop_
_entity_poly.entity_id
_entity_poly.type
_entity_poly.pdbx_seq_one_letter_code
_entity_poly.pdbx_strand_id
1 'polypeptide(L)'
;MNSSHISPPSKAAKDPELRGTLIEVALSRIEEKTGFTLSRTIATPNIKSKGAIPPRTARIPAFWASAESTGTARIQELDATAVPLWTWSPTREGCRIVIQVPDLTKSLHASSTLDLEARRLIFTSGSRYHLDTPLLPPNQGSVPVGGTKFLPTTVDPDSAVANWDVKNKELVVQVKWTSVAAREKEKNQSDV
;
A
#
# COMPACT_ATOMS: atom_id res chain seq x y z
N MET A 1 10.13 -20.77 30.66
CA MET A 1 11.04 -19.62 30.92
C MET A 1 10.42 -18.41 30.23
N ASN A 2 9.87 -17.49 31.01
CA ASN A 2 8.98 -16.43 30.53
C ASN A 2 9.79 -15.26 29.99
N SER A 3 9.65 -14.96 28.69
CA SER A 3 10.30 -13.81 28.05
C SER A 3 9.41 -12.59 28.19
N SER A 4 9.70 -11.74 29.18
CA SER A 4 8.97 -10.50 29.46
C SER A 4 9.31 -9.43 28.41
N HIS A 5 8.37 -9.13 27.53
CA HIS A 5 8.48 -8.03 26.56
C HIS A 5 8.20 -6.69 27.27
N ILE A 6 9.26 -5.98 27.69
CA ILE A 6 9.15 -4.65 28.31
C ILE A 6 9.17 -3.60 27.20
N SER A 7 7.99 -3.03 26.90
CA SER A 7 7.86 -1.81 26.11
C SER A 7 8.26 -0.61 26.98
N PRO A 8 9.23 0.24 26.59
CA PRO A 8 9.56 1.42 27.39
C PRO A 8 8.41 2.45 27.34
N PRO A 9 8.07 3.11 28.46
CA PRO A 9 7.04 4.13 28.50
C PRO A 9 7.45 5.39 27.72
N SER A 10 6.51 6.07 27.06
CA SER A 10 6.79 7.15 26.09
C SER A 10 7.52 8.40 26.63
N LYS A 11 7.67 8.52 27.96
CA LYS A 11 8.48 9.56 28.61
C LYS A 11 9.99 9.27 28.54
N ALA A 12 10.38 8.01 28.43
CA ALA A 12 11.77 7.57 28.33
C ALA A 12 12.47 8.03 27.04
N ALA A 13 11.71 8.27 25.97
CA ALA A 13 12.24 8.74 24.68
C ALA A 13 12.71 10.21 24.70
N LYS A 14 12.49 10.96 25.80
CA LYS A 14 12.93 12.34 25.94
C LYS A 14 14.16 12.51 26.85
N ASP A 15 14.48 11.52 27.67
CA ASP A 15 15.64 11.55 28.56
C ASP A 15 16.89 11.10 27.80
N PRO A 16 17.89 11.98 27.59
CA PRO A 16 19.09 11.64 26.83
C PRO A 16 19.93 10.55 27.51
N GLU A 17 19.96 10.47 28.84
CA GLU A 17 20.73 9.48 29.58
C GLU A 17 20.12 8.09 29.44
N LEU A 18 18.79 8.00 29.59
CA LEU A 18 18.06 6.76 29.42
C LEU A 18 18.08 6.27 27.96
N ARG A 19 18.04 7.17 26.97
CA ARG A 19 18.22 6.79 25.56
C ARG A 19 19.61 6.23 25.31
N GLY A 20 20.65 6.85 25.86
CA GLY A 20 22.03 6.36 25.73
C GLY A 20 22.16 4.92 26.23
N THR A 21 21.69 4.68 27.46
CA THR A 21 21.74 3.34 28.07
C THR A 21 20.92 2.29 27.30
N LEU A 22 19.74 2.65 26.81
CA LEU A 22 18.93 1.75 25.96
C LEU A 22 19.62 1.41 24.63
N ILE A 23 20.28 2.39 24.00
CA ILE A 23 21.05 2.17 22.76
C ILE A 23 22.22 1.22 23.03
N GLU A 24 22.97 1.40 24.11
CA GLU A 24 24.08 0.53 24.47
C GLU A 24 23.65 -0.91 24.74
N VAL A 25 22.55 -1.10 25.47
CA VAL A 25 21.99 -2.44 25.77
C VAL A 25 21.51 -3.10 24.49
N ALA A 26 20.85 -2.35 23.59
CA ALA A 26 20.37 -2.88 22.32
C ALA A 26 21.53 -3.31 21.42
N LEU A 27 22.57 -2.47 21.30
CA LEU A 27 23.76 -2.80 20.51
C LEU A 27 24.46 -4.05 21.06
N SER A 28 24.69 -4.12 22.37
CA SER A 28 25.36 -5.26 23.00
C SER A 28 24.62 -6.59 22.76
N ARG A 29 23.28 -6.60 22.81
CA ARG A 29 22.46 -7.78 22.49
C ARG A 29 22.57 -8.21 21.03
N ILE A 30 22.74 -7.26 20.10
CA ILE A 30 22.91 -7.56 18.67
C ILE A 30 24.29 -8.17 18.43
N GLU A 31 25.33 -7.62 19.08
CA GLU A 31 26.70 -8.15 19.00
C GLU A 31 26.77 -9.60 19.50
N GLU A 32 26.17 -9.91 20.66
CA GLU A 32 26.10 -11.27 21.20
C GLU A 32 25.38 -12.26 20.25
N LYS A 33 24.29 -11.81 19.62
CA LYS A 33 23.49 -12.67 18.74
C LYS A 33 24.15 -12.91 17.38
N THR A 34 24.89 -11.92 16.87
CA THR A 34 25.38 -11.92 15.49
C THR A 34 26.88 -12.17 15.38
N GLY A 35 27.64 -12.03 16.47
CA GLY A 35 29.09 -12.21 16.50
C GLY A 35 29.89 -11.05 15.87
N PHE A 36 29.23 -9.97 15.45
CA PHE A 36 29.87 -8.78 14.90
C PHE A 36 30.01 -7.70 15.96
N THR A 37 31.15 -7.00 16.00
CA THR A 37 31.36 -5.81 16.85
C THR A 37 30.85 -4.56 16.13
N LEU A 38 29.91 -3.84 16.73
CA LEU A 38 29.30 -2.63 16.20
C LEU A 38 30.00 -1.38 16.74
N SER A 39 30.17 -0.38 15.87
CA SER A 39 30.72 0.91 16.29
C SER A 39 29.77 1.66 17.22
N ARG A 40 30.29 2.15 18.35
CA ARG A 40 29.56 2.98 19.31
C ARG A 40 29.59 4.47 18.97
N THR A 41 30.30 4.84 17.90
CA THR A 41 30.45 6.23 17.46
C THR A 41 29.49 6.52 16.30
N ILE A 42 28.32 7.07 16.62
CA ILE A 42 27.38 7.60 15.62
C ILE A 42 27.70 9.07 15.39
N ALA A 43 28.59 9.36 14.43
CA ALA A 43 28.79 10.72 13.96
C ALA A 43 27.76 11.03 12.87
N THR A 44 27.02 12.13 13.00
CA THR A 44 26.29 12.70 11.87
C THR A 44 27.33 13.15 10.85
N PRO A 45 27.32 12.65 9.60
CA PRO A 45 28.31 13.09 8.63
C PRO A 45 28.17 14.60 8.44
N ASN A 46 29.19 15.34 8.87
CA ASN A 46 29.21 16.79 8.79
C ASN A 46 29.36 17.20 7.32
N ILE A 47 28.24 17.38 6.63
CA ILE A 47 28.23 17.79 5.23
C ILE A 47 28.81 19.20 5.05
N LYS A 48 28.82 20.02 6.12
CA LYS A 48 29.36 21.39 6.10
C LYS A 48 30.89 21.41 6.06
N SER A 49 31.59 20.39 6.58
CA SER A 49 33.05 20.34 6.54
C SER A 49 33.62 19.91 5.18
N LYS A 50 32.77 19.48 4.25
CA LYS A 50 33.17 19.05 2.90
C LYS A 50 33.21 20.17 1.85
N GLY A 51 32.93 21.41 2.26
CA GLY A 51 32.90 22.58 1.37
C GLY A 51 31.69 22.60 0.45
N ALA A 52 31.48 23.74 -0.23
CA ALA A 52 30.43 23.84 -1.25
C ALA A 52 30.76 22.92 -2.43
N ILE A 53 29.80 22.09 -2.84
CA ILE A 53 29.96 21.24 -4.01
C ILE A 53 30.03 22.15 -5.24
N PRO A 54 31.10 22.12 -6.05
CA PRO A 54 31.19 22.95 -7.24
C PRO A 54 30.09 22.58 -8.25
N PRO A 55 29.60 23.54 -9.06
CA PRO A 55 28.64 23.26 -10.11
C PRO A 55 29.17 22.16 -11.03
N ARG A 56 28.38 21.11 -11.24
CA ARG A 56 28.69 20.01 -12.16
C ARG A 56 27.67 19.95 -13.28
N THR A 57 28.15 19.93 -14.52
CA THR A 57 27.30 19.71 -15.69
C THR A 57 27.02 18.22 -15.83
N ALA A 58 25.75 17.82 -15.74
CA ALA A 58 25.33 16.44 -16.04
C ALA A 58 24.89 16.36 -17.50
N ARG A 59 25.40 15.38 -18.25
CA ARG A 59 24.83 15.01 -19.53
C ARG A 59 23.59 14.16 -19.27
N ILE A 60 22.42 14.76 -19.42
CA ILE A 60 21.16 14.01 -19.43
C ILE A 60 20.90 13.48 -20.84
N PRO A 61 20.42 12.24 -20.99
CA PRO A 61 19.91 11.75 -22.27
C PRO A 61 18.84 12.71 -22.82
N ALA A 62 18.80 12.88 -24.14
CA ALA A 62 17.90 13.84 -24.80
C ALA A 62 16.41 13.64 -24.48
N PHE A 63 15.99 12.42 -24.12
CA PHE A 63 14.61 12.16 -23.72
C PHE A 63 14.22 12.85 -22.38
N TRP A 64 15.20 13.19 -21.53
CA TRP A 64 14.99 13.93 -20.28
C TRP A 64 15.11 15.45 -20.49
N ALA A 65 15.77 15.89 -21.56
CA ALA A 65 15.85 17.30 -21.92
C ALA A 65 14.45 17.77 -22.37
N SER A 66 13.67 18.30 -21.41
CA SER A 66 12.43 19.00 -21.69
C SER A 66 12.72 20.07 -22.74
N ALA A 67 12.13 19.91 -23.93
CA ALA A 67 12.30 20.85 -25.02
C ALA A 67 11.91 22.26 -24.53
N GLU A 68 12.81 23.22 -24.75
CA GLU A 68 12.52 24.64 -24.54
C GLU A 68 11.24 25.00 -25.30
N SER A 69 10.19 25.27 -24.54
CA SER A 69 8.88 25.65 -25.04
C SER A 69 8.92 27.07 -25.58
N THR A 70 9.41 27.21 -26.82
CA THR A 70 9.24 28.42 -27.64
C THR A 70 8.25 28.14 -28.77
N GLY A 71 7.10 27.59 -28.40
CA GLY A 71 5.97 27.39 -29.29
C GLY A 71 4.71 27.67 -28.50
N THR A 72 3.86 28.56 -29.03
CA THR A 72 2.48 28.83 -28.59
C THR A 72 1.91 27.65 -27.82
N ALA A 73 1.66 27.88 -26.52
CA ALA A 73 1.19 26.88 -25.57
C ALA A 73 0.00 26.09 -26.13
N ARG A 74 0.31 24.94 -26.71
CA ARG A 74 -0.61 23.82 -26.83
C ARG A 74 -0.16 22.78 -25.81
N ILE A 75 -0.13 23.21 -24.54
CA ILE A 75 -0.33 22.27 -23.44
C ILE A 75 -1.76 21.81 -23.65
N GLN A 76 -1.94 20.69 -24.34
CA GLN A 76 -3.16 19.94 -24.18
C GLN A 76 -3.05 19.39 -22.76
N GLU A 77 -3.75 20.03 -21.82
CA GLU A 77 -3.98 19.46 -20.51
C GLU A 77 -4.49 18.04 -20.76
N LEU A 78 -3.62 17.04 -20.56
CA LEU A 78 -4.07 15.68 -20.48
C LEU A 78 -4.88 15.66 -19.19
N ASP A 79 -6.21 15.68 -19.33
CA ASP A 79 -7.15 15.72 -18.21
C ASP A 79 -6.57 14.92 -17.05
N ALA A 80 -6.23 15.61 -15.95
CA ALA A 80 -5.55 14.97 -14.84
C ALA A 80 -6.40 13.80 -14.38
N THR A 81 -5.89 12.59 -14.53
CA THR A 81 -6.64 11.37 -14.26
C THR A 81 -7.01 11.34 -12.78
N ALA A 82 -8.32 11.35 -12.50
CA ALA A 82 -8.81 11.48 -11.14
C ALA A 82 -8.70 10.14 -10.41
N VAL A 83 -8.34 10.17 -9.13
CA VAL A 83 -8.46 8.99 -8.26
C VAL A 83 -9.91 8.91 -7.79
N PRO A 84 -10.67 7.85 -8.15
CA PRO A 84 -12.05 7.72 -7.70
C PRO A 84 -12.12 7.54 -6.19
N LEU A 85 -13.20 8.04 -5.58
CA LEU A 85 -13.49 7.72 -4.18
C LEU A 85 -13.81 6.23 -4.11
N TRP A 86 -13.14 5.51 -3.22
CA TRP A 86 -13.36 4.08 -3.07
C TRP A 86 -13.36 3.68 -1.61
N THR A 87 -14.06 2.60 -1.32
CA THR A 87 -14.10 1.98 0.00
C THR A 87 -14.10 0.48 -0.18
N TRP A 88 -13.68 -0.23 0.85
CA TRP A 88 -13.84 -1.66 0.90
C TRP A 88 -14.24 -2.08 2.30
N SER A 89 -15.03 -3.15 2.40
CA SER A 89 -15.49 -3.69 3.68
C SER A 89 -15.36 -5.21 3.71
N PRO A 90 -14.89 -5.79 4.82
CA PRO A 90 -14.84 -7.24 4.97
C PRO A 90 -16.25 -7.82 5.12
N THR A 91 -16.46 -9.00 4.56
CA THR A 91 -17.65 -9.83 4.74
C THR A 91 -17.25 -11.20 5.30
N ARG A 92 -18.23 -12.06 5.62
CA ARG A 92 -17.96 -13.40 6.15
C ARG A 92 -17.19 -14.29 5.17
N GLU A 93 -17.52 -14.18 3.89
CA GLU A 93 -17.00 -15.04 2.82
C GLU A 93 -15.89 -14.36 2.01
N GLY A 94 -15.74 -13.06 2.12
CA GLY A 94 -14.87 -12.27 1.26
C GLY A 94 -14.80 -10.80 1.63
N CYS A 95 -14.69 -9.94 0.64
CA CYS A 95 -14.85 -8.50 0.81
C CYS A 95 -15.72 -7.89 -0.28
N ARG A 96 -16.27 -6.71 0.03
CA ARG A 96 -17.02 -5.86 -0.90
C ARG A 96 -16.24 -4.58 -1.12
N ILE A 97 -15.86 -4.31 -2.36
CA ILE A 97 -15.17 -3.10 -2.80
C ILE A 97 -16.20 -2.24 -3.55
N VAL A 98 -16.21 -0.94 -3.27
CA VAL A 98 -17.07 0.04 -3.94
C VAL A 98 -16.20 1.16 -4.46
N ILE A 99 -16.23 1.40 -5.77
CA ILE A 99 -15.52 2.47 -6.45
C ILE A 99 -16.58 3.44 -7.01
N GLN A 100 -16.57 4.68 -6.54
CA GLN A 100 -17.45 5.74 -7.00
C GLN A 100 -16.91 6.29 -8.32
N VAL A 101 -17.70 6.15 -9.39
CA VAL A 101 -17.31 6.52 -10.75
C VAL A 101 -18.40 7.38 -11.40
N PRO A 102 -18.67 8.59 -10.86
CA PRO A 102 -19.82 9.40 -11.24
C PRO A 102 -19.87 9.84 -12.71
N ASP A 103 -18.70 9.88 -13.36
CA ASP A 103 -18.51 10.31 -14.73
C ASP A 103 -18.23 9.13 -15.69
N LEU A 104 -18.41 7.88 -15.25
CA LEU A 104 -18.23 6.72 -16.12
C LEU A 104 -19.35 6.65 -17.15
N THR A 105 -19.01 6.91 -18.41
CA THR A 105 -19.93 6.78 -19.53
C THR A 105 -19.86 5.38 -20.15
N LYS A 106 -20.84 5.03 -21.00
CA LYS A 106 -20.85 3.73 -21.70
C LYS A 106 -19.61 3.52 -22.58
N SER A 107 -19.10 4.57 -23.21
CA SER A 107 -17.87 4.50 -24.01
C SER A 107 -16.63 4.28 -23.14
N LEU A 108 -16.53 4.97 -22.00
CA LEU A 108 -15.43 4.81 -21.05
C LEU A 108 -15.45 3.44 -20.37
N HIS A 109 -16.64 2.93 -20.04
CA HIS A 109 -16.82 1.57 -19.50
C HIS A 109 -16.25 0.51 -20.45
N ALA A 110 -16.50 0.62 -21.76
CA ALA A 110 -15.98 -0.34 -22.74
C ALA A 110 -14.44 -0.35 -22.82
N SER A 111 -13.80 0.79 -22.55
CA SER A 111 -12.34 0.92 -22.49
C SER A 111 -11.76 0.75 -21.08
N SER A 112 -12.60 0.51 -20.06
CA SER A 112 -12.14 0.43 -18.68
C SER A 112 -11.60 -0.96 -18.35
N THR A 113 -10.56 -0.99 -17.53
CA THR A 113 -9.95 -2.23 -17.02
C THR A 113 -10.07 -2.26 -15.51
N LEU A 114 -10.34 -3.44 -14.99
CA LEU A 114 -10.38 -3.73 -13.56
C LEU A 114 -9.54 -4.98 -13.33
N ASP A 115 -8.38 -4.80 -12.73
CA ASP A 115 -7.48 -5.89 -12.38
C ASP A 115 -7.49 -6.08 -10.86
N LEU A 116 -7.82 -7.30 -10.44
CA LEU A 116 -7.81 -7.68 -9.04
C LEU A 116 -6.73 -8.73 -8.82
N GLU A 117 -5.78 -8.40 -7.97
CA GLU A 117 -4.76 -9.33 -7.48
C GLU A 117 -5.09 -9.73 -6.04
N ALA A 118 -4.39 -10.75 -5.53
CA ALA A 118 -4.58 -11.24 -4.17
C ALA A 118 -4.47 -10.16 -3.08
N ARG A 119 -3.72 -9.07 -3.33
CA ARG A 119 -3.47 -7.96 -2.38
C ARG A 119 -3.51 -6.57 -3.02
N ARG A 120 -4.03 -6.42 -4.23
CA ARG A 120 -3.99 -5.15 -4.96
C ARG A 120 -5.23 -5.00 -5.83
N LEU A 121 -5.72 -3.78 -5.92
CA LEU A 121 -6.82 -3.39 -6.77
C LEU A 121 -6.31 -2.33 -7.74
N ILE A 122 -6.48 -2.58 -9.03
CA ILE A 122 -6.14 -1.65 -10.10
C ILE A 122 -7.41 -1.41 -10.93
N PHE A 123 -7.77 -0.15 -11.12
CA PHE A 123 -8.88 0.24 -11.98
C PHE A 123 -8.48 1.42 -12.84
N THR A 124 -8.66 1.29 -14.15
CA THR A 124 -8.35 2.34 -15.12
C THR A 124 -9.55 2.56 -16.02
N SER A 125 -9.92 3.82 -16.26
CA SER A 125 -11.01 4.18 -17.17
C SER A 125 -10.56 5.34 -18.06
N GLY A 126 -9.91 4.99 -19.17
CA GLY A 126 -9.33 5.95 -20.11
C GLY A 126 -8.43 6.98 -19.41
N SER A 127 -8.58 8.25 -19.78
CA SER A 127 -7.93 9.37 -19.08
C SER A 127 -8.69 9.84 -17.83
N ARG A 128 -9.87 9.27 -17.52
CA ARG A 128 -10.77 9.82 -16.49
C ARG A 128 -10.44 9.33 -15.09
N TYR A 129 -10.27 8.02 -14.92
CA TYR A 129 -10.00 7.43 -13.60
C TYR A 129 -8.79 6.51 -13.62
N HIS A 130 -7.99 6.58 -12.55
CA HIS A 130 -6.92 5.64 -12.27
C HIS A 130 -6.85 5.42 -10.76
N LEU A 131 -7.01 4.16 -10.35
CA LEU A 131 -6.90 3.71 -8.98
C LEU A 131 -5.92 2.55 -8.94
N ASP A 132 -4.92 2.66 -8.08
CA ASP A 132 -3.95 1.61 -7.80
C ASP A 132 -3.69 1.60 -6.31
N THR A 133 -4.20 0.59 -5.62
CA THR A 133 -4.20 0.56 -4.16
C THR A 133 -3.97 -0.85 -3.61
N PRO A 134 -3.16 -0.99 -2.55
CA PRO A 134 -3.02 -2.26 -1.85
C PRO A 134 -4.30 -2.58 -1.05
N LEU A 135 -4.77 -3.82 -1.15
CA LEU A 135 -5.82 -4.38 -0.31
C LEU A 135 -5.22 -4.81 1.03
N LEU A 136 -4.90 -3.83 1.87
CA LEU A 136 -4.42 -4.07 3.23
C LEU A 136 -5.59 -4.42 4.15
N PRO A 137 -5.40 -5.32 5.14
CA PRO A 137 -6.43 -5.60 6.14
C PRO A 137 -6.85 -4.30 6.86
N PRO A 138 -8.13 -4.17 7.28
CA PRO A 138 -8.58 -3.00 8.03
C PRO A 138 -7.72 -2.92 9.28
N ASN A 139 -7.16 -1.74 9.52
CA ASN A 139 -6.17 -1.47 10.57
C ASN A 139 -6.57 -2.19 11.88
N GLN A 140 -5.64 -2.95 12.46
CA GLN A 140 -5.82 -3.77 13.67
C GLN A 140 -6.10 -2.95 14.96
N GLY A 141 -6.71 -1.77 14.85
CA GLY A 141 -7.06 -0.86 15.93
C GLY A 141 -8.54 -0.83 16.30
N SER A 142 -9.43 -1.45 15.53
CA SER A 142 -10.83 -1.67 15.93
C SER A 142 -11.03 -3.14 16.26
N VAL A 143 -11.04 -3.46 17.55
CA VAL A 143 -11.39 -4.79 18.07
C VAL A 143 -12.80 -5.13 17.56
N PRO A 144 -13.01 -6.23 16.82
CA PRO A 144 -14.35 -6.67 16.50
C PRO A 144 -14.98 -7.20 17.80
N VAL A 145 -16.04 -6.52 18.25
CA VAL A 145 -16.99 -7.09 19.22
C VAL A 145 -17.51 -8.40 18.60
N GLY A 146 -17.07 -9.53 19.16
CA GLY A 146 -17.46 -10.86 18.69
C GLY A 146 -16.33 -11.69 18.08
N GLY A 147 -15.37 -12.11 18.91
CA GLY A 147 -14.86 -13.49 19.00
C GLY A 147 -14.39 -14.26 17.76
N THR A 148 -14.24 -13.64 16.59
CA THR A 148 -13.84 -14.33 15.37
C THR A 148 -12.52 -13.76 14.88
N LYS A 149 -11.46 -14.57 14.98
CA LYS A 149 -10.15 -14.32 14.39
C LYS A 149 -10.26 -14.40 12.86
N PHE A 150 -10.92 -13.44 12.22
CA PHE A 150 -10.94 -13.33 10.76
C PHE A 150 -9.67 -12.62 10.31
N LEU A 151 -8.70 -13.35 9.77
CA LEU A 151 -7.72 -12.76 8.86
C LEU A 151 -7.39 -13.71 7.70
N PRO A 152 -8.29 -13.89 6.71
CA PRO A 152 -7.83 -14.07 5.35
C PRO A 152 -7.23 -12.73 4.89
N THR A 153 -5.91 -12.71 4.69
CA THR A 153 -5.16 -11.50 4.27
C THR A 153 -5.08 -11.33 2.76
N THR A 154 -5.74 -12.22 2.02
CA THR A 154 -5.75 -12.28 0.56
C THR A 154 -7.13 -12.64 0.04
N VAL A 155 -7.50 -12.02 -1.07
CA VAL A 155 -8.69 -12.36 -1.85
C VAL A 155 -8.35 -13.42 -2.88
N ASP A 156 -9.33 -14.20 -3.33
CA ASP A 156 -9.20 -15.10 -4.47
C ASP A 156 -9.66 -14.39 -5.75
N PRO A 157 -8.76 -13.96 -6.64
CA PRO A 157 -9.13 -13.22 -7.84
C PRO A 157 -10.16 -13.94 -8.72
N ASP A 158 -10.08 -15.27 -8.78
CA ASP A 158 -10.96 -16.10 -9.60
C ASP A 158 -12.41 -16.11 -9.12
N SER A 159 -12.64 -15.74 -7.86
CA SER A 159 -13.98 -15.64 -7.27
C SER A 159 -14.64 -14.26 -7.44
N ALA A 160 -13.96 -13.32 -8.09
CA ALA A 160 -14.40 -11.94 -8.17
C ALA A 160 -15.60 -11.75 -9.12
N VAL A 161 -16.60 -11.02 -8.64
CA VAL A 161 -17.78 -10.60 -9.39
C VAL A 161 -17.85 -9.09 -9.36
N ALA A 162 -17.74 -8.45 -10.52
CA ALA A 162 -17.83 -7.01 -10.67
C ALA A 162 -19.15 -6.63 -11.33
N ASN A 163 -19.86 -5.66 -10.74
CA ASN A 163 -21.12 -5.12 -11.24
C ASN A 163 -21.04 -3.60 -11.27
N TRP A 164 -21.37 -2.99 -12.41
CA TRP A 164 -21.52 -1.55 -12.51
C TRP A 164 -22.99 -1.14 -12.30
N ASP A 165 -23.25 -0.42 -11.22
CA ASP A 165 -24.55 0.18 -10.91
C ASP A 165 -24.62 1.59 -11.50
N VAL A 166 -25.32 1.72 -12.63
CA VAL A 166 -25.50 3.00 -13.34
C VAL A 166 -26.31 4.01 -12.52
N LYS A 167 -27.26 3.53 -11.71
CA LYS A 167 -28.15 4.40 -10.92
C LYS A 167 -27.39 5.06 -9.78
N ASN A 168 -26.60 4.27 -9.06
CA ASN A 168 -25.78 4.75 -7.94
C ASN A 168 -24.43 5.31 -8.40
N LYS A 169 -24.06 5.08 -9.67
CA LYS A 169 -22.77 5.47 -10.27
C LYS A 169 -21.57 4.82 -9.57
N GLU A 170 -21.74 3.55 -9.23
CA GLU A 170 -20.79 2.75 -8.45
C GLU A 170 -20.35 1.51 -9.21
N LEU A 171 -19.06 1.22 -9.20
CA LEU A 171 -18.54 -0.10 -9.55
C LEU A 171 -18.37 -0.90 -8.26
N VAL A 172 -19.13 -1.99 -8.14
CA VAL A 172 -19.16 -2.86 -6.97
C VAL A 172 -18.47 -4.17 -7.31
N VAL A 173 -17.43 -4.52 -6.56
CA VAL A 173 -16.72 -5.79 -6.70
C VAL A 173 -16.93 -6.62 -5.43
N GLN A 174 -17.41 -7.85 -5.61
CA GLN A 174 -17.52 -8.84 -4.54
C GLN A 174 -16.52 -9.94 -4.83
N VAL A 175 -15.66 -10.26 -3.87
CA VAL A 175 -14.63 -11.28 -4.04
C VAL A 175 -14.51 -12.10 -2.77
N LYS A 176 -14.35 -13.42 -2.89
CA LYS A 176 -14.18 -14.31 -1.75
C LYS A 176 -12.76 -14.26 -1.20
N TRP A 177 -12.63 -14.66 0.05
CA TRP A 177 -11.35 -14.93 0.67
C TRP A 177 -10.71 -16.19 0.09
N THR A 178 -9.39 -16.20 -0.07
CA THR A 178 -8.66 -17.38 -0.58
C THR A 178 -8.96 -18.66 0.21
N SER A 179 -9.06 -18.55 1.54
CA SER A 179 -9.39 -19.67 2.42
C SER A 179 -10.81 -20.22 2.24
N VAL A 180 -11.76 -19.34 1.91
CA VAL A 180 -13.16 -19.72 1.68
C VAL A 180 -13.27 -20.42 0.32
N ALA A 181 -12.65 -19.86 -0.71
CA ALA A 181 -12.63 -20.47 -2.04
C ALA A 181 -11.95 -21.84 -2.05
N ALA A 182 -10.84 -22.00 -1.33
CA ALA A 182 -10.16 -23.30 -1.20
C ALA A 182 -11.06 -24.39 -0.60
N ARG A 183 -11.77 -24.07 0.48
CA ARG A 183 -12.69 -25.00 1.15
C ARG A 183 -13.85 -25.44 0.26
N GLU A 184 -14.37 -24.54 -0.58
CA GLU A 184 -15.42 -24.86 -1.54
C GLU A 184 -14.91 -25.79 -2.65
N LYS A 185 -13.70 -25.56 -3.16
CA LYS A 185 -13.08 -26.44 -4.16
C LYS A 185 -12.87 -27.86 -3.61
N GLU A 186 -12.41 -28.00 -2.37
CA GLU A 186 -12.26 -29.31 -1.71
C GLU A 186 -13.60 -30.04 -1.55
N LYS A 187 -14.65 -29.34 -1.11
CA LYS A 187 -15.99 -29.93 -0.95
C LYS A 187 -16.54 -30.45 -2.28
N ASN A 188 -16.40 -29.69 -3.36
CA ASN A 188 -16.89 -30.09 -4.68
C ASN A 188 -16.10 -31.27 -5.28
N GLN A 189 -14.84 -31.45 -4.91
CA GLN A 189 -14.01 -32.59 -5.31
C GLN A 189 -14.40 -33.88 -4.56
N SER A 190 -15.05 -33.76 -3.40
CA SER A 190 -15.40 -34.90 -2.52
C SER A 190 -16.77 -35.52 -2.85
N ASP A 191 -17.56 -34.82 -3.67
CA ASP A 191 -18.94 -35.17 -4.07
C ASP A 191 -19.01 -35.77 -5.50
N VAL A 192 -17.84 -36.11 -6.08
CA VAL A 192 -17.68 -36.75 -7.41
C VAL A 192 -16.97 -38.09 -7.23
#